data_AF-A0A536WMF7-F1
#
_entry.id   AF-A0A536WMF7-F1
#
_cell.length_a   1.000
_cell.length_b   1.000
_cell.length_c   1.000
_cell.angle_alpha   90.00
_cell.angle_beta   90.00
_cell.angle_gamma   90.00
#
_symmetry.space_group_name_H-M   'P 1'
#
loop_
_entity.id
_entity.type
_entity.pdbx_description
1 polymer ?
#
loop_
_entity_poly.entity_id
_entity_poly.type
_entity_poly.pdbx_seq_one_letter_code
_entity_poly.pdbx_strand_id
1 'polypeptide(L)'
;MKKGFGAALALFTAILPAGFILAQSQGVEQKIWTLLDDGKAAYVSLAESDLRAVGANLDLPDGGRSITALAGKADGGAFDPRDVARLPAQQLGYKADWIVERFRRYNLDWDITALRLTSLNPEAKNYPWFIIINGGAANFYEFYVDLKNRPGWAQYLAQKLNVMIVTIPGNFKYGGWDLPVLDARRQPAYLLDRDLSMDEYEMRNAIYTNSLIL
;
A
#
# COMPACT_ATOMS: atom_id res chain seq x y z
N MET A 1 -6.81 56.08 -44.14
CA MET A 1 -6.50 54.64 -44.12
C MET A 1 -5.77 54.31 -42.82
N LYS A 2 -6.24 53.27 -42.08
CA LYS A 2 -5.65 52.55 -40.91
C LYS A 2 -5.40 53.40 -39.64
N LYS A 3 -6.18 53.36 -38.53
CA LYS A 3 -6.60 52.28 -37.59
C LYS A 3 -5.47 51.43 -36.99
N GLY A 4 -5.40 51.39 -35.65
CA GLY A 4 -4.64 50.43 -34.82
C GLY A 4 -4.48 50.97 -33.39
N PHE A 5 -5.54 51.01 -32.56
CA PHE A 5 -5.88 50.03 -31.51
C PHE A 5 -4.79 49.79 -30.46
N GLY A 6 -5.08 50.26 -29.25
CA GLY A 6 -4.24 50.12 -28.06
C GLY A 6 -4.18 48.70 -27.51
N ALA A 7 -3.11 48.42 -26.80
CA ALA A 7 -2.94 47.23 -25.97
C ALA A 7 -3.01 47.66 -24.50
N ALA A 8 -4.18 47.49 -23.89
CA ALA A 8 -4.30 47.42 -22.44
C ALA A 8 -3.82 46.03 -22.01
N LEU A 9 -2.69 45.98 -21.31
CA LEU A 9 -2.16 44.76 -20.74
C LEU A 9 -2.95 44.43 -19.47
N ALA A 10 -3.99 43.61 -19.60
CA ALA A 10 -4.66 43.02 -18.45
C ALA A 10 -3.75 41.92 -17.87
N LEU A 11 -3.08 42.22 -16.75
CA LEU A 11 -2.50 41.20 -15.89
C LEU A 11 -3.64 40.37 -15.31
N PHE A 12 -3.93 39.21 -15.92
CA PHE A 12 -4.70 38.18 -15.25
C PHE A 12 -3.84 37.57 -14.15
N THR A 13 -4.11 37.96 -12.92
CA THR A 13 -3.72 37.23 -11.71
C THR A 13 -4.42 35.88 -11.71
N ALA A 14 -3.80 34.87 -12.34
CA ALA A 14 -4.15 33.47 -12.15
C ALA A 14 -3.42 32.97 -10.90
N ILE A 15 -3.88 33.39 -9.73
CA ILE A 15 -3.55 32.73 -8.46
C ILE A 15 -4.85 32.05 -7.99
N LEU A 16 -4.71 30.78 -7.59
CA LEU A 16 -5.67 29.92 -6.88
C LEU A 16 -6.49 28.89 -7.68
N PRO A 17 -5.85 27.87 -8.32
CA PRO A 17 -6.47 26.56 -8.41
C PRO A 17 -6.36 25.79 -7.06
N ALA A 18 -5.30 26.02 -6.29
CA ALA A 18 -5.06 25.27 -5.05
C ALA A 18 -6.09 25.57 -3.93
N GLY A 19 -6.54 26.82 -3.79
CA GLY A 19 -7.50 27.22 -2.74
C GLY A 19 -8.91 26.66 -2.97
N PHE A 20 -9.35 26.56 -4.22
CA PHE A 20 -10.66 26.00 -4.57
C PHE A 20 -10.72 24.48 -4.35
N ILE A 21 -9.62 23.77 -4.66
CA ILE A 21 -9.53 22.31 -4.46
C ILE A 21 -9.51 21.96 -2.97
N LEU A 22 -8.76 22.71 -2.15
CA LEU A 22 -8.72 22.54 -0.69
C LEU A 22 -10.07 22.83 0.00
N ALA A 23 -10.80 23.86 -0.45
CA ALA A 23 -12.12 24.19 0.10
C ALA A 23 -13.19 23.14 -0.27
N GLN A 24 -13.14 22.60 -1.49
CA GLN A 24 -14.03 21.50 -1.89
C GLN A 24 -13.75 20.20 -1.13
N SER A 25 -12.48 19.86 -0.89
CA SER A 25 -12.14 18.63 -0.15
C SER A 25 -12.63 18.68 1.31
N GLN A 26 -12.54 19.84 1.97
CA GLN A 26 -13.06 20.00 3.34
C GLN A 26 -14.59 19.84 3.40
N GLY A 27 -15.33 20.36 2.42
CA GLY A 27 -16.79 20.20 2.37
C GLY A 27 -17.22 18.75 2.11
N VAL A 28 -16.48 18.01 1.29
CA VAL A 28 -16.75 16.59 1.01
C VAL A 28 -16.40 15.70 2.20
N GLU A 29 -15.29 15.94 2.88
CA GLU A 29 -14.94 15.22 4.11
C GLU A 29 -16.03 15.37 5.17
N GLN A 30 -16.49 16.60 5.42
CA GLN A 30 -17.56 16.84 6.40
C GLN A 30 -18.88 16.15 6.05
N LYS A 31 -19.20 16.05 4.75
CA LYS A 31 -20.34 15.26 4.26
C LYS A 31 -20.17 13.77 4.59
N ILE A 32 -18.97 13.21 4.42
CA ILE A 32 -18.68 11.81 4.74
C ILE A 32 -18.82 11.55 6.24
N TRP A 33 -18.24 12.41 7.08
CA TRP A 33 -18.37 12.30 8.53
C TRP A 33 -19.84 12.32 8.97
N THR A 34 -20.64 13.25 8.41
CA THR A 34 -22.07 13.35 8.69
C THR A 34 -22.83 12.08 8.31
N LEU A 35 -22.48 11.45 7.18
CA LEU A 35 -23.07 10.17 6.78
C LEU A 35 -22.67 9.03 7.73
N LEU A 36 -21.40 8.95 8.11
CA LEU A 36 -20.90 7.89 9.00
C LEU A 36 -21.44 8.02 10.44
N ASP A 37 -21.73 9.24 10.89
CA ASP A 37 -22.27 9.53 12.22
C ASP A 37 -23.80 9.37 12.31
N ASP A 38 -24.50 9.04 11.21
CA ASP A 38 -25.95 8.80 11.24
C ASP A 38 -26.28 7.46 11.91
N GLY A 39 -26.41 7.50 13.23
CA GLY A 39 -26.76 6.34 14.06
C GLY A 39 -28.16 5.74 13.80
N LYS A 40 -28.96 6.31 12.89
CA LYS A 40 -30.25 5.74 12.47
C LYS A 40 -30.17 5.02 11.13
N ALA A 41 -29.13 5.29 10.33
CA ALA A 41 -28.98 4.69 9.02
C ALA A 41 -28.38 3.29 9.13
N ALA A 42 -29.06 2.29 8.56
CA ALA A 42 -28.49 0.96 8.41
C ALA A 42 -27.38 0.92 7.35
N TYR A 43 -27.45 1.82 6.37
CA TYR A 43 -26.47 2.00 5.32
C TYR A 43 -26.47 3.47 4.87
N VAL A 44 -25.30 3.95 4.48
CA VAL A 44 -25.14 5.25 3.84
C VAL A 44 -24.44 5.08 2.50
N SER A 45 -24.69 6.01 1.58
CA SER A 45 -24.09 6.00 0.25
C SER A 45 -23.46 7.34 -0.05
N LEU A 46 -22.34 7.30 -0.76
CA LEU A 46 -21.63 8.47 -1.24
C LEU A 46 -21.77 8.54 -2.76
N ALA A 47 -22.07 9.72 -3.31
CA ALA A 47 -22.15 9.89 -4.75
C ALA A 47 -20.77 9.67 -5.38
N GLU A 48 -20.72 9.12 -6.59
CA GLU A 48 -19.46 8.87 -7.30
C GLU A 48 -18.62 10.15 -7.46
N SER A 49 -19.27 11.29 -7.72
CA SER A 49 -18.60 12.59 -7.81
C SER A 49 -17.87 12.97 -6.51
N ASP A 50 -18.50 12.69 -5.36
CA ASP A 50 -17.91 12.99 -4.06
C ASP A 50 -16.77 12.02 -3.76
N LEU A 51 -16.93 10.73 -4.07
CA LEU A 51 -15.87 9.73 -3.95
C LEU A 51 -14.65 10.11 -4.79
N ARG A 52 -14.86 10.53 -6.04
CA ARG A 52 -13.80 11.01 -6.92
C ARG A 52 -13.14 12.29 -6.41
N ALA A 53 -13.92 13.20 -5.82
CA ALA A 53 -13.38 14.42 -5.23
C ALA A 53 -12.47 14.15 -4.03
N VAL A 54 -12.79 13.16 -3.19
CA VAL A 54 -11.88 12.68 -2.14
C VAL A 54 -10.60 12.11 -2.74
N GLY A 55 -10.72 11.29 -3.79
CA GLY A 55 -9.59 10.68 -4.47
C GLY A 55 -8.68 11.66 -5.21
N ALA A 56 -9.16 12.86 -5.56
CA ALA A 56 -8.40 13.85 -6.33
C ALA A 56 -7.14 14.37 -5.61
N ASN A 57 -7.05 14.20 -4.29
CA ASN A 57 -5.90 14.58 -3.47
C ASN A 57 -5.06 13.38 -3.01
N LEU A 58 -5.27 12.20 -3.62
CA LEU A 58 -4.48 10.99 -3.41
C LEU A 58 -3.49 10.84 -4.57
N ASP A 59 -2.43 11.65 -4.53
CA ASP A 59 -1.34 11.61 -5.51
C ASP A 59 -0.06 11.08 -4.88
N LEU A 60 0.75 10.38 -5.69
CA LEU A 60 2.10 9.99 -5.32
C LEU A 60 3.09 11.05 -5.81
N PRO A 61 4.06 11.50 -5.00
CA PRO A 61 4.98 12.58 -5.40
C PRO A 61 5.74 12.32 -6.70
N ASP A 62 6.14 11.07 -6.96
CA ASP A 62 6.80 10.67 -8.19
C ASP A 62 5.87 9.96 -9.20
N GLY A 63 4.57 9.95 -8.94
CA GLY A 63 3.57 9.21 -9.72
C GLY A 63 3.74 7.69 -9.67
N GLY A 64 4.53 7.17 -8.72
CA GLY A 64 4.80 5.74 -8.57
C GLY A 64 5.94 5.18 -9.42
N ARG A 65 6.65 6.05 -10.14
CA ARG A 65 7.69 5.66 -11.10
C ARG A 65 8.79 4.82 -10.46
N SER A 66 9.18 5.11 -9.23
CA SER A 66 10.24 4.39 -8.53
C SER A 66 9.88 2.93 -8.28
N ILE A 67 8.65 2.67 -7.85
CA ILE A 67 8.18 1.31 -7.56
C ILE A 67 7.96 0.55 -8.85
N THR A 68 7.38 1.18 -9.87
CA THR A 68 7.27 0.57 -11.21
C THR A 68 8.64 0.23 -11.79
N ALA A 69 9.66 1.07 -11.58
CA ALA A 69 11.02 0.77 -12.03
C ALA A 69 11.68 -0.38 -11.26
N LEU A 70 11.42 -0.52 -9.95
CA LEU A 70 11.88 -1.68 -9.17
C LEU A 70 11.20 -2.96 -9.65
N ALA A 71 9.88 -2.95 -9.76
CA ALA A 71 9.10 -4.11 -10.20
C ALA A 71 9.45 -4.51 -11.65
N GLY A 72 9.70 -3.56 -12.55
CA GLY A 72 10.10 -3.85 -13.93
C GLY A 72 11.49 -4.50 -14.07
N LYS A 73 12.33 -4.45 -13.04
CA LYS A 73 13.65 -5.11 -13.02
C LYS A 73 13.62 -6.52 -12.44
N ALA A 74 12.56 -6.87 -11.72
CA ALA A 74 12.43 -8.16 -11.06
C ALA A 74 11.55 -9.09 -11.88
N ASP A 75 11.93 -10.37 -11.93
CA ASP A 75 11.12 -11.38 -12.61
C ASP A 75 9.72 -11.46 -11.98
N GLY A 76 8.70 -11.36 -12.83
CA GLY A 76 7.30 -11.34 -12.39
C GLY A 76 6.93 -10.19 -11.45
N GLY A 77 7.76 -9.14 -11.33
CA GLY A 77 7.52 -8.02 -10.40
C GLY A 77 7.94 -8.30 -8.95
N ALA A 78 8.60 -9.43 -8.65
CA ALA A 78 8.94 -9.85 -7.30
C ALA A 78 10.24 -9.18 -6.76
N PHE A 79 10.26 -7.85 -6.70
CA PHE A 79 11.41 -7.07 -6.23
C PHE A 79 11.66 -7.20 -4.71
N ASP A 80 12.92 -7.09 -4.28
CA ASP A 80 13.23 -7.15 -2.85
C ASP A 80 12.61 -5.94 -2.09
N PRO A 81 11.74 -6.14 -1.08
CA PRO A 81 11.16 -5.03 -0.32
C PRO A 81 12.22 -4.19 0.41
N ARG A 82 13.43 -4.73 0.64
CA ARG A 82 14.56 -3.98 1.19
C ARG A 82 15.07 -2.91 0.22
N ASP A 83 14.85 -3.07 -1.08
CA ASP A 83 15.19 -2.04 -2.06
C ASP A 83 14.23 -0.85 -2.00
N VAL A 84 12.97 -1.08 -1.62
CA VAL A 84 12.01 0.01 -1.37
C VAL A 84 12.48 0.85 -0.18
N ALA A 85 12.97 0.22 0.90
CA ALA A 85 13.47 0.91 2.07
C ALA A 85 14.70 1.80 1.81
N ARG A 86 15.36 1.63 0.66
CA ARG A 86 16.49 2.46 0.22
C ARG A 86 16.05 3.69 -0.59
N LEU A 87 14.79 3.75 -1.02
CA LEU A 87 14.28 4.89 -1.78
C LEU A 87 14.08 6.11 -0.88
N PRO A 88 14.33 7.34 -1.38
CA PRO A 88 14.10 8.55 -0.61
C PRO A 88 12.63 8.72 -0.24
N ALA A 89 12.35 9.00 1.04
CA ALA A 89 10.97 9.17 1.51
C ALA A 89 10.23 10.29 0.80
N GLN A 90 10.91 11.38 0.43
CA GLN A 90 10.32 12.52 -0.29
C GLN A 90 9.87 12.14 -1.70
N GLN A 91 10.50 11.14 -2.31
CA GLN A 91 10.14 10.63 -3.63
C GLN A 91 8.87 9.77 -3.56
N LEU A 92 8.68 9.04 -2.47
CA LEU A 92 7.54 8.16 -2.26
C LEU A 92 6.35 8.84 -1.56
N GLY A 93 6.60 9.91 -0.79
CA GLY A 93 5.63 10.54 0.11
C GLY A 93 5.47 9.82 1.46
N TYR A 94 6.26 8.78 1.69
CA TYR A 94 6.35 8.02 2.93
C TYR A 94 7.75 7.42 3.09
N LYS A 95 8.16 7.16 4.33
CA LYS A 95 9.31 6.31 4.61
C LYS A 95 8.87 4.85 4.58
N ALA A 96 9.58 4.01 3.82
CA ALA A 96 9.40 2.58 3.83
C ALA A 96 10.46 1.90 4.71
N ASP A 97 10.05 0.94 5.54
CA ASP A 97 10.95 0.02 6.25
C ASP A 97 10.46 -1.41 6.03
N TRP A 98 11.37 -2.31 5.64
CA TRP A 98 11.09 -3.75 5.61
C TRP A 98 11.40 -4.36 6.98
N ILE A 99 10.43 -5.04 7.57
CA ILE A 99 10.51 -5.64 8.90
C ILE A 99 10.41 -7.15 8.76
N VAL A 100 11.28 -7.85 9.46
CA VAL A 100 11.22 -9.29 9.69
C VAL A 100 11.24 -9.51 11.19
N GLU A 101 10.25 -10.20 11.72
CA GLU A 101 10.21 -10.62 13.11
C GLU A 101 10.17 -12.14 13.19
N ARG A 102 11.14 -12.70 13.92
CA ARG A 102 11.16 -14.12 14.26
C ARG A 102 10.54 -14.30 15.64
N PHE A 103 9.50 -15.11 15.72
CA PHE A 103 8.83 -15.42 16.97
C PHE A 103 8.66 -16.92 17.15
N ARG A 104 8.58 -17.37 18.40
CA ARG A 104 8.40 -18.78 18.74
C ARG A 104 6.94 -19.05 19.10
N ARG A 105 6.31 -20.00 18.40
CA ARG A 105 4.95 -20.47 18.70
C ARG A 105 4.87 -21.97 18.44
N TYR A 106 4.22 -22.72 19.34
CA TYR A 106 4.16 -24.18 19.32
C TYR A 106 5.54 -24.85 19.26
N ASN A 107 6.54 -24.29 19.96
CA ASN A 107 7.93 -24.73 19.94
C ASN A 107 8.64 -24.65 18.57
N LEU A 108 8.06 -23.93 17.62
CA LEU A 108 8.63 -23.69 16.30
C LEU A 108 8.91 -22.20 16.13
N ASP A 109 9.98 -21.88 15.41
CA ASP A 109 10.27 -20.50 15.02
C ASP A 109 9.46 -20.13 13.78
N TRP A 110 8.93 -18.93 13.71
CA TRP A 110 8.15 -18.43 12.58
C TRP A 110 8.65 -17.05 12.21
N ASP A 111 8.71 -16.78 10.91
CA ASP A 111 9.00 -15.43 10.42
C ASP A 111 7.70 -14.79 9.96
N ILE A 112 7.39 -13.63 10.52
CA ILE A 112 6.39 -12.70 10.00
C ILE A 112 7.10 -11.50 9.42
N THR A 113 6.57 -10.99 8.31
CA THR A 113 7.18 -9.84 7.63
C THR A 113 6.18 -8.73 7.44
N ALA A 114 6.69 -7.51 7.35
CA ALA A 114 5.86 -6.37 7.06
C ALA A 114 6.61 -5.30 6.27
N LEU A 115 5.92 -4.69 5.31
CA LEU A 115 6.33 -3.42 4.73
C LEU A 115 5.66 -2.29 5.50
N ARG A 116 6.44 -1.55 6.27
CA ARG A 116 6.00 -0.43 7.10
C ARG A 116 6.14 0.88 6.33
N LEU A 117 5.03 1.59 6.14
CA LEU A 117 4.95 2.85 5.41
C LEU A 117 4.58 3.99 6.37
N THR A 118 5.57 4.75 6.81
CA THR A 118 5.36 5.92 7.68
C THR A 118 5.11 7.16 6.81
N SER A 119 3.90 7.72 6.89
CA SER A 119 3.51 8.86 6.06
C SER A 119 4.36 10.09 6.34
N LEU A 120 4.62 10.90 5.32
CA LEU A 120 5.18 12.25 5.50
C LEU A 120 4.11 13.30 5.82
N ASN A 121 2.83 12.94 5.80
CA ASN A 121 1.76 13.84 6.22
C ASN A 121 1.83 14.07 7.75
N PRO A 122 1.96 15.33 8.22
CA PRO A 122 2.08 15.62 9.65
C PRO A 122 0.84 15.23 10.47
N GLU A 123 -0.32 15.13 9.82
CA GLU A 123 -1.58 14.72 10.45
C GLU A 123 -1.69 13.19 10.62
N ALA A 124 -0.88 12.39 9.92
CA ALA A 124 -0.97 10.93 9.95
C ALA A 124 -0.74 10.34 11.35
N LYS A 125 0.01 11.05 12.22
CA LYS A 125 0.26 10.67 13.61
C LYS A 125 -0.98 10.76 14.51
N ASN A 126 -2.00 11.51 14.07
CA ASN A 126 -3.25 11.71 14.82
C ASN A 126 -4.23 10.54 14.60
N TYR A 127 -3.90 9.61 13.71
CA TYR A 127 -4.70 8.44 13.38
C TYR A 127 -4.01 7.15 13.79
N PRO A 128 -4.77 6.08 14.09
CA PRO A 128 -4.19 4.76 14.25
C PRO A 128 -3.49 4.29 12.97
N TRP A 129 -2.55 3.37 13.11
CA TRP A 129 -1.95 2.69 11.97
C TRP A 129 -3.01 1.86 11.24
N PHE A 130 -3.04 1.97 9.92
CA PHE A 130 -3.84 1.10 9.08
C PHE A 130 -3.05 -0.17 8.78
N ILE A 131 -3.45 -1.29 9.38
CA ILE A 131 -2.75 -2.58 9.23
C ILE A 131 -3.50 -3.44 8.23
N ILE A 132 -2.80 -3.85 7.18
CA ILE A 132 -3.28 -4.76 6.14
C ILE A 132 -2.66 -6.11 6.41
N ILE A 133 -3.50 -7.13 6.63
CA ILE A 133 -3.07 -8.52 6.78
C ILE A 133 -3.65 -9.30 5.60
N ASN A 134 -2.79 -9.95 4.83
CA ASN A 134 -3.20 -10.69 3.65
C ASN A 134 -4.00 -11.96 3.99
N GLY A 135 -4.86 -12.40 3.06
CA GLY A 135 -5.53 -13.70 3.10
C GLY A 135 -4.66 -14.86 2.59
N GLY A 136 -5.25 -16.04 2.41
CA GLY A 136 -4.55 -17.21 1.86
C GLY A 136 -3.96 -16.94 0.47
N ALA A 137 -2.75 -17.45 0.22
CA ALA A 137 -1.99 -17.34 -1.04
C ALA A 137 -1.57 -15.92 -1.49
N ALA A 138 -1.71 -14.91 -0.64
CA ALA A 138 -1.35 -13.52 -0.90
C ALA A 138 -0.11 -13.06 -0.12
N ASN A 139 0.52 -11.96 -0.50
CA ASN A 139 1.56 -11.28 0.29
C ASN A 139 1.53 -9.77 0.03
N PHE A 140 2.51 -9.02 0.58
CA PHE A 140 2.51 -7.56 0.50
C PHE A 140 2.39 -6.98 -0.92
N TYR A 141 2.84 -7.71 -1.97
CA TYR A 141 2.76 -7.21 -3.34
C TYR A 141 1.32 -6.91 -3.74
N GLU A 142 0.34 -7.70 -3.32
CA GLU A 142 -1.07 -7.52 -3.71
C GLU A 142 -1.64 -6.14 -3.35
N PHE A 143 -1.12 -5.55 -2.27
CA PHE A 143 -1.58 -4.26 -1.78
C PHE A 143 -0.65 -3.13 -2.20
N TYR A 144 0.61 -3.45 -2.43
CA TYR A 144 1.66 -2.47 -2.70
C TYR A 144 1.88 -2.23 -4.19
N VAL A 145 1.65 -3.21 -5.07
CA VAL A 145 1.68 -3.08 -6.53
C VAL A 145 0.45 -3.73 -7.16
N ASP A 146 0.01 -3.23 -8.30
CA ASP A 146 -1.06 -3.87 -9.05
C ASP A 146 -0.54 -4.95 -10.02
N LEU A 147 -1.47 -5.67 -10.66
CA LEU A 147 -1.16 -6.74 -11.62
C LEU A 147 -0.35 -6.30 -12.86
N LYS A 148 -0.13 -4.99 -13.04
CA LYS A 148 0.66 -4.40 -14.12
C LYS A 148 1.92 -3.72 -13.58
N ASN A 149 2.35 -4.03 -12.36
CA ASN A 149 3.50 -3.41 -11.68
C ASN A 149 3.36 -1.88 -11.52
N ARG A 150 2.13 -1.37 -11.48
CA ARG A 150 1.82 0.02 -11.15
C ARG A 150 1.59 0.14 -9.64
N PRO A 151 1.55 1.35 -9.09
CA PRO A 151 1.33 1.53 -7.67
C PRO A 151 0.02 0.91 -7.18
N GLY A 152 0.14 0.11 -6.12
CA GLY A 152 -1.01 -0.41 -5.40
C GLY A 152 -1.64 0.64 -4.48
N TRP A 153 -2.88 0.38 -4.07
CA TRP A 153 -3.68 1.32 -3.28
C TRP A 153 -3.05 1.67 -1.92
N ALA A 154 -2.23 0.77 -1.33
CA ALA A 154 -1.56 1.04 -0.06
C ALA A 154 -0.56 2.20 -0.16
N GLN A 155 0.04 2.44 -1.35
CA GLN A 155 0.94 3.58 -1.56
C GLN A 155 0.21 4.92 -1.50
N TYR A 156 -1.02 4.96 -2.03
CA TYR A 156 -1.88 6.15 -2.00
C TYR A 156 -2.42 6.41 -0.59
N LEU A 157 -2.79 5.34 0.12
CA LEU A 157 -3.22 5.45 1.51
C LEU A 157 -2.09 5.96 2.42
N ALA A 158 -0.84 5.56 2.15
CA ALA A 158 0.34 6.02 2.88
C ALA A 158 0.62 7.53 2.73
N GLN A 159 -0.06 8.23 1.82
CA GLN A 159 -0.01 9.70 1.71
C GLN A 159 -0.86 10.40 2.79
N LYS A 160 -1.76 9.67 3.46
CA LYS A 160 -2.68 10.21 4.47
C LYS A 160 -2.49 9.59 5.84
N LEU A 161 -2.15 8.30 5.89
CA LEU A 161 -2.07 7.52 7.13
C LEU A 161 -0.77 6.73 7.19
N ASN A 162 -0.36 6.34 8.39
CA ASN A 162 0.66 5.30 8.53
C ASN A 162 0.05 3.95 8.16
N VAL A 163 0.71 3.21 7.28
CA VAL A 163 0.23 1.92 6.77
C VAL A 163 1.25 0.84 7.07
N MET A 164 0.81 -0.34 7.49
CA MET A 164 1.67 -1.52 7.61
C MET A 164 1.04 -2.68 6.85
N ILE A 165 1.79 -3.23 5.89
CA ILE A 165 1.36 -4.36 5.08
C ILE A 165 2.06 -5.61 5.60
N VAL A 166 1.33 -6.43 6.35
CA VAL A 166 1.83 -7.65 6.99
C VAL A 166 1.65 -8.81 6.02
N THR A 167 2.72 -9.59 5.84
CA THR A 167 2.66 -10.89 5.17
C THR A 167 2.72 -12.02 6.19
N ILE A 168 1.69 -12.87 6.20
CA ILE A 168 1.64 -14.05 7.07
C ILE A 168 2.76 -15.06 6.72
N PRO A 169 3.20 -15.89 7.70
CA PRO A 169 4.30 -16.85 7.49
C PRO A 169 4.08 -17.77 6.27
N GLY A 170 5.14 -18.02 5.51
CA GLY A 170 5.14 -18.92 4.35
C GLY A 170 4.64 -18.31 3.03
N ASN A 171 4.06 -17.10 3.05
CA ASN A 171 3.52 -16.48 1.83
C ASN A 171 4.53 -15.57 1.08
N PHE A 172 5.71 -15.31 1.65
CA PHE A 172 6.74 -14.47 1.05
C PHE A 172 8.11 -15.12 1.04
N LYS A 173 8.77 -15.06 -0.12
CA LYS A 173 10.16 -15.45 -0.32
C LYS A 173 10.90 -14.31 -1.04
N TYR A 174 12.13 -14.00 -0.62
CA TYR A 174 12.97 -13.02 -1.32
C TYR A 174 13.21 -13.46 -2.77
N GLY A 175 13.04 -12.53 -3.71
CA GLY A 175 13.12 -12.83 -5.15
C GLY A 175 11.89 -13.53 -5.73
N GLY A 176 10.88 -13.86 -4.90
CA GLY A 176 9.70 -14.58 -5.34
C GLY A 176 9.92 -16.09 -5.44
N TRP A 177 9.19 -16.71 -6.37
CA TRP A 177 9.20 -18.15 -6.58
C TRP A 177 9.69 -18.47 -7.97
N ASP A 178 10.83 -19.16 -8.06
CA ASP A 178 11.46 -19.52 -9.35
C ASP A 178 10.77 -20.70 -10.05
N LEU A 179 9.87 -21.39 -9.35
CA LEU A 179 9.15 -22.55 -9.85
C LEU A 179 7.69 -22.20 -10.21
N PRO A 180 7.12 -22.83 -11.26
CA PRO A 180 5.70 -22.70 -11.58
C PRO A 180 4.78 -23.02 -10.40
N VAL A 181 3.60 -22.41 -10.36
CA VAL A 181 2.61 -22.61 -9.27
C VAL A 181 2.24 -24.09 -9.08
N LEU A 182 2.20 -24.87 -10.15
CA LEU A 182 1.84 -26.30 -10.12
C LEU A 182 3.03 -27.24 -9.84
N ASP A 183 4.25 -26.72 -9.65
CA ASP A 183 5.41 -27.56 -9.36
C ASP A 183 5.36 -28.04 -7.90
N ALA A 184 5.36 -29.35 -7.69
CA ALA A 184 5.30 -29.94 -6.35
C ALA A 184 6.49 -29.57 -5.45
N ARG A 185 7.61 -29.12 -6.02
CA ARG A 185 8.79 -28.65 -5.28
C ARG A 185 8.64 -27.21 -4.78
N ARG A 186 7.63 -26.48 -5.26
CA ARG A 186 7.30 -25.12 -4.80
C ARG A 186 6.54 -25.19 -3.47
N GLN A 187 7.26 -25.51 -2.40
CA GLN A 187 6.71 -25.59 -1.04
C GLN A 187 7.22 -24.44 -0.17
N PRO A 188 6.39 -23.86 0.73
CA PRO A 188 6.84 -22.88 1.71
C PRO A 188 7.56 -23.53 2.91
N ALA A 189 8.52 -24.40 2.61
CA ALA A 189 9.37 -25.11 3.57
C ALA A 189 10.63 -24.28 3.88
N TYR A 190 10.46 -23.08 4.42
CA TYR A 190 11.58 -22.20 4.75
C TYR A 190 11.26 -21.30 5.95
N LEU A 191 12.32 -20.86 6.62
CA LEU A 191 12.40 -19.53 7.23
C LEU A 191 13.20 -18.63 6.30
N LEU A 192 13.19 -17.31 6.51
CA LEU A 192 13.77 -16.38 5.53
C LEU A 192 15.30 -16.47 5.40
N ASP A 193 15.97 -17.14 6.33
CA ASP A 193 17.41 -17.36 6.37
C ASP A 193 17.83 -18.83 6.19
N ARG A 194 16.89 -19.79 6.17
CA ARG A 194 17.18 -21.23 6.03
C ARG A 194 16.01 -22.00 5.46
N ASP A 195 16.31 -23.07 4.72
CA ASP A 195 15.31 -24.06 4.35
C ASP A 195 14.91 -24.92 5.56
N LEU A 196 13.70 -25.46 5.51
CA LEU A 196 13.16 -26.41 6.48
C LEU A 196 13.19 -27.82 5.89
N SER A 197 13.28 -28.84 6.75
CA SER A 197 13.00 -30.20 6.31
C SER A 197 11.53 -30.35 5.94
N MET A 198 11.22 -31.30 5.07
CA MET A 198 9.83 -31.60 4.72
C MET A 198 9.02 -32.06 5.94
N ASP A 199 9.60 -32.85 6.84
CA ASP A 199 8.96 -33.25 8.09
C ASP A 199 8.56 -32.04 8.95
N GLU A 200 9.44 -31.03 9.08
CA GLU A 200 9.14 -29.82 9.84
C GLU A 200 8.07 -28.98 9.13
N TYR A 201 8.13 -28.87 7.81
CA TYR A 201 7.12 -28.20 6.99
C TYR A 201 5.73 -28.85 7.13
N GLU A 202 5.64 -30.16 7.03
CA GLU A 202 4.38 -30.90 7.17
C GLU A 202 3.79 -30.75 8.56
N MET A 203 4.61 -30.81 9.61
CA MET A 203 4.19 -30.51 10.98
C MET A 203 3.65 -29.08 11.11
N ARG A 204 4.34 -28.08 10.54
CA ARG A 204 3.89 -26.68 10.54
C ARG A 204 2.55 -26.53 9.84
N ASN A 205 2.39 -27.15 8.67
CA ASN A 205 1.14 -27.12 7.91
C ASN A 205 -0.01 -27.78 8.70
N ALA A 206 0.25 -28.92 9.35
CA ALA A 206 -0.74 -29.57 10.22
C ALA A 206 -1.17 -28.66 11.38
N ILE A 207 -0.24 -27.95 12.03
CA ILE A 207 -0.55 -27.00 13.10
C ILE A 207 -1.37 -25.80 12.56
N TYR A 208 -0.95 -25.24 11.41
CA TYR A 208 -1.58 -24.06 10.80
C TYR A 208 -3.01 -24.37 10.30
N THR A 209 -3.19 -25.50 9.64
CA THR A 209 -4.49 -25.95 9.09
C THR A 209 -5.47 -26.36 10.19
N ASN A 210 -5.02 -27.04 11.25
CA ASN A 210 -5.91 -27.45 12.35
C ASN A 210 -6.32 -26.29 13.28
N SER A 211 -5.65 -25.14 13.20
CA SER A 211 -6.04 -23.93 13.95
C SER A 211 -7.10 -23.07 13.22
N LEU A 212 -7.49 -23.44 11.99
CA LEU A 212 -8.55 -22.79 11.21
C LEU A 212 -9.92 -23.49 11.35
N ILE A 213 -9.99 -24.61 12.07
CA ILE A 213 -11.23 -25.37 12.35
C ILE A 213 -11.73 -25.17 13.80
N LEU A 214 -11.06 -24.37 14.63
CA LEU A 214 -11.46 -24.11 16.02
C LEU A 214 -11.35 -22.63 16.40
#